data_AF-A0A1F6APF5-F1
#
_entry.id   AF-A0A1F6APF5-F1
#
_cell.length_a   1.000
_cell.length_b   1.000
_cell.length_c   1.000
_cell.angle_alpha   90.00
_cell.angle_beta   90.00
_cell.angle_gamma   90.00
#
_symmetry.space_group_name_H-M   'P 1'
#
loop_
_entity.id
_entity.type
_entity.pdbx_description
1 polymer ?
#
loop_
_entity_poly.entity_id
_entity_poly.type
_entity_poly.pdbx_seq_one_letter_code
_entity_poly.pdbx_strand_id
1 'polypeptide(L)' 'MKQKVIRAGKHSLAVIIPADFIHALGIKASSYVEVQTQIDKGNVSLHFSGAQQLPLLVTKKSKDGK' A
#
# COMPACT_ATOMS: atom_id res chain seq x y z
N MET A 1 -6.62 -14.82 -0.33
CA MET A 1 -5.59 -15.37 -1.24
C MET A 1 -4.38 -15.82 -0.41
N LYS A 2 -3.60 -16.81 -0.88
CA LYS A 2 -2.33 -17.20 -0.24
C LYS A 2 -1.24 -17.14 -1.30
N GLN A 3 -0.13 -16.47 -0.99
CA GLN A 3 1.01 -16.33 -1.89
C GLN A 3 2.20 -17.11 -1.36
N LYS A 4 3.00 -17.69 -2.26
CA LYS A 4 4.23 -18.38 -1.90
C LYS A 4 5.33 -17.35 -1.62
N VAL A 5 6.12 -17.60 -0.58
CA VAL A 5 7.35 -16.86 -0.31
C VAL A 5 8.45 -17.39 -1.23
N ILE A 6 9.13 -16.49 -1.94
CA ILE A 6 10.20 -16.82 -2.89
C ILE A 6 11.53 -16.24 -2.42
N ARG A 7 12.64 -16.82 -2.86
CA ARG A 7 13.98 -16.33 -2.56
C ARG A 7 14.26 -15.04 -3.32
N ALA A 8 14.66 -14.00 -2.62
CA ALA A 8 15.02 -12.72 -3.20
C ALA A 8 16.41 -12.33 -2.69
N GLY A 9 17.48 -12.77 -3.37
CA GLY A 9 18.86 -12.53 -2.94
C GLY A 9 19.42 -13.61 -1.98
N LYS A 10 20.59 -13.31 -1.40
CA LYS A 10 21.36 -14.32 -0.62
C LYS A 10 20.69 -14.68 0.71
N HIS A 11 20.17 -13.68 1.42
CA HIS A 11 19.61 -13.79 2.78
C HIS A 11 18.22 -13.17 2.94
N SER A 12 17.49 -12.98 1.83
CA SER A 12 16.19 -12.31 1.83
C SER A 12 15.15 -13.08 1.03
N LEU A 13 13.89 -12.84 1.38
CA LEU A 13 12.71 -13.47 0.81
C LEU A 13 11.75 -12.38 0.32
N ALA A 14 10.89 -12.73 -0.63
CA ALA A 14 9.86 -11.84 -1.16
C ALA A 14 8.53 -12.56 -1.29
N VAL A 15 7.45 -11.77 -1.31
CA VAL A 15 6.10 -12.20 -1.65
C VAL A 15 5.66 -11.41 -2.87
N ILE A 16 5.01 -12.09 -3.82
CA ILE A 16 4.49 -11.43 -5.02
C ILE A 16 3.24 -10.63 -4.64
N ILE A 17 3.33 -9.32 -4.83
CA ILE A 17 2.18 -8.43 -4.68
C ILE A 17 1.26 -8.62 -5.89
N PRO A 18 -0.04 -8.86 -5.68
CA PRO A 18 -1.01 -9.04 -6.75
C PRO A 18 -1.08 -7.85 -7.73
N ALA A 19 -1.31 -8.15 -9.01
CA ALA A 19 -1.33 -7.17 -10.10
C ALA A 19 -2.47 -6.14 -9.97
N ASP A 20 -3.65 -6.61 -9.58
CA ASP A 20 -4.81 -5.78 -9.27
C ASP A 20 -4.53 -4.74 -8.19
N PHE A 21 -3.82 -5.13 -7.12
CA PHE A 21 -3.43 -4.23 -6.04
C PHE A 21 -2.46 -3.15 -6.51
N ILE A 22 -1.39 -3.53 -7.23
CA ILE A 22 -0.40 -2.55 -7.72
C ILE A 22 -1.01 -1.60 -8.75
N HIS A 23 -1.93 -2.07 -9.60
CA HIS A 23 -2.61 -1.23 -10.58
C HIS A 23 -3.58 -0.26 -9.90
N ALA A 24 -4.35 -0.73 -8.91
CA ALA A 24 -5.29 0.11 -8.18
C ALA A 24 -4.60 1.26 -7.43
N LEU A 25 -3.39 1.02 -6.91
CA LEU A 25 -2.62 2.03 -6.17
C LEU A 25 -1.56 2.76 -7.02
N GLY A 26 -1.47 2.48 -8.33
CA GLY A 26 -0.48 3.08 -9.22
C GLY A 26 0.98 2.82 -8.82
N ILE A 27 1.25 1.71 -8.14
CA ILE A 27 2.58 1.35 -7.64
C ILE A 27 3.48 0.93 -8.82
N LYS A 28 4.67 1.52 -8.90
CA LYS A 28 5.65 1.20 -9.95
C LYS A 28 6.82 0.39 -9.38
N ALA A 29 7.48 -0.39 -10.23
CA ALA A 29 8.80 -0.91 -9.91
C ALA A 29 9.73 0.24 -9.51
N SER A 30 10.59 0.00 -8.52
CA SER A 30 11.47 1.01 -7.89
C SER A 30 10.79 2.02 -6.95
N SER A 31 9.49 1.89 -6.67
CA SER A 31 8.84 2.69 -5.63
C SER A 31 9.35 2.30 -4.25
N TYR A 32 9.55 3.29 -3.38
CA TYR A 32 9.82 3.04 -1.97
C TYR A 32 8.55 2.67 -1.22
N VAL A 33 8.68 1.77 -0.25
CA VAL A 33 7.58 1.27 0.58
C VAL A 33 8.06 1.28 2.02
N GLU A 34 7.23 1.77 2.93
CA GLU A 34 7.51 1.69 4.36
C GLU A 34 7.16 0.27 4.84
N VAL A 35 8.13 -0.37 5.52
CA VAL A 35 8.00 -1.74 6.02
C VAL A 35 8.07 -1.72 7.54
N GLN A 36 7.01 -2.20 8.18
CA GLN A 36 6.96 -2.35 9.63
C GLN A 36 6.82 -3.83 9.99
N THR A 37 7.68 -4.32 10.88
CA THR A 37 7.70 -5.73 11.31
C THR A 37 7.27 -5.86 12.76
N GLN A 38 6.39 -6.82 13.02
CA GLN A 38 5.95 -7.23 14.36
C GLN A 38 6.31 -8.71 14.52
N ILE A 39 7.56 -8.96 14.88
CA ILE A 39 8.17 -10.30 14.86
C ILE A 39 7.47 -11.25 15.83
N ASP A 40 7.09 -10.76 17.01
CA ASP A 40 6.32 -11.47 18.03
C ASP A 40 4.99 -12.01 17.50
N LYS A 41 4.38 -11.31 16.53
CA LYS A 41 3.10 -11.68 15.90
C LYS A 41 3.26 -12.36 14.55
N GLY A 42 4.49 -12.48 14.04
CA GLY A 42 4.75 -12.97 12.69
C GLY A 42 4.16 -12.08 11.59
N ASN A 43 3.95 -10.79 11.87
CA ASN A 43 3.28 -9.86 10.94
C ASN A 43 4.27 -8.89 10.29
N VAL A 44 4.07 -8.63 9.00
CA VAL A 44 4.76 -7.57 8.24
C VAL A 44 3.69 -6.69 7.61
N SER A 45 3.75 -5.38 7.89
CA SER A 45 2.88 -4.38 7.30
C SER A 45 3.67 -3.57 6.27
N LEU A 46 3.10 -3.43 5.07
CA LEU A 46 3.65 -2.67 3.96
C LEU A 46 2.76 -1.47 3.71
N HIS A 47 3.32 -0.26 3.76
CA HIS A 47 2.60 0.96 3.52
C HIS A 47 3.11 1.65 2.25
N PHE A 48 2.23 1.72 1.25
CA PHE A 48 2.51 2.27 -0.07
C PHE A 48 1.97 3.70 -0.16
N SER A 49 2.82 4.65 -0.56
CA SER A 49 2.44 6.06 -0.69
C SER A 49 1.51 6.38 -1.86
N GLY A 50 1.33 5.44 -2.81
CA GLY A 50 0.48 5.64 -4.01
C GLY A 50 -1.02 5.75 -3.72
N ALA A 51 -1.46 5.41 -2.50
CA ALA A 51 -2.86 5.41 -2.09
C ALA A 51 -3.37 6.79 -1.61
N GLN A 52 -2.91 7.88 -2.21
CA GLN A 52 -3.51 9.20 -1.98
C GLN A 52 -4.57 9.46 -3.05
N GLN A 53 -5.77 8.89 -2.89
CA GLN A 53 -6.92 9.62 -3.42
C GLN A 53 -6.89 11.00 -2.76
N LEU A 54 -6.95 12.07 -3.55
CA LEU A 54 -7.17 13.41 -3.03
C LEU A 54 -8.38 13.32 -2.08
N PRO A 55 -8.29 13.79 -0.83
CA PRO A 55 -9.46 13.92 0.02
C PRO A 55 -10.50 14.66 -0.81
N LEU A 56 -11.67 14.05 -1.04
CA LEU A 56 -12.77 14.77 -1.66
C LEU A 56 -13.01 15.98 -0.78
N LEU A 57 -12.64 17.17 -1.27
CA LEU A 57 -12.98 18.42 -0.62
C LEU A 57 -14.50 18.45 -0.61
N VAL A 58 -15.10 18.05 0.50
CA VAL A 58 -16.53 18.16 0.71
C VAL A 58 -16.80 19.65 0.68
N THR A 59 -17.25 20.16 -0.46
CA THR A 59 -17.67 21.55 -0.58
C THR A 59 -18.88 21.69 0.34
N LYS A 60 -18.65 22.19 1.55
CA LYS A 60 -19.72 22.72 2.38
C LYS A 60 -20.34 23.83 1.54
N LYS A 61 -21.46 23.55 0.86
CA LYS A 61 -22.35 24.60 0.36
C LYS A 61 -22.77 25.39 1.60
N SER A 62 -22.16 26.53 1.83
CA SER A 62 -22.70 27.55 2.71
C SER A 62 -24.10 27.87 2.20
N LYS A 63 -25.07 27.51 3.02
CA LYS A 63 -26.47 27.88 2.86
C LYS A 63 -26.53 29.37 3.20
N ASP A 64 -26.23 30.22 2.21
CA ASP A 64 -26.53 31.64 2.32
C ASP A 64 -28.05 31.78 2.15
N GLY A 65 -28.71 31.83 3.29
CA GLY A 65 -30.09 32.26 3.38
C GLY A 65 -30.10 33.60 4.07
N LYS A 66 -30.32 34.68 3.33
CA LYS A 66 -31.36 35.66 3.63
C LYS A 66 -31.61 36.57 2.43
#